data_AF-A0A6I6FSZ8-F1
#
_entry.id   AF-A0A6I6FSZ8-F1
#
_cell.length_a   1.000
_cell.length_b   1.000
_cell.length_c   1.000
_cell.angle_alpha   90.00
_cell.angle_beta   90.00
_cell.angle_gamma   90.00
#
_symmetry.space_group_name_H-M   'P 1'
#
loop_
_entity.id
_entity.type
_entity.pdbx_description
1 polymer ?
#
loop_
_entity_poly.entity_id
_entity_poly.type
_entity_poly.pdbx_seq_one_letter_code
_entity_poly.pdbx_strand_id
1 'polypeptide(L)'
;MAAERSGAAAGRQGGPSRGRGLAKGPGMLLVWLYGVMSVGAVSRSVLQIATEFGRAPLAYTLSALAAVVYVFITYTLVRGGETARRAALVCCAAELVGVLTVGTWTLADPGAFPDATVWSDYGYGYVFIPVLLPVTGIMWLRNSRRPTAA
;
A
#
# COMPACT_ATOMS: atom_id res chain seq x y z
N MET A 1 -24.66 -61.26 -22.18
CA MET A 1 -25.68 -60.24 -21.87
C MET A 1 -25.23 -59.54 -20.58
N ALA A 2 -24.98 -58.24 -20.68
CA ALA A 2 -24.89 -57.21 -19.64
C ALA A 2 -24.38 -57.57 -18.22
N ALA A 3 -23.26 -56.95 -17.83
CA ALA A 3 -23.16 -56.25 -16.55
C ALA A 3 -22.02 -55.22 -16.64
N GLU A 4 -22.42 -53.98 -16.87
CA GLU A 4 -21.60 -52.78 -16.90
C GLU A 4 -20.82 -52.62 -15.58
N ARG A 5 -19.48 -52.54 -15.66
CA ARG A 5 -18.69 -51.95 -14.58
C ARG A 5 -18.62 -50.45 -14.84
N SER A 6 -19.64 -49.76 -14.33
CA SER A 6 -19.73 -48.31 -14.27
C SER A 6 -18.42 -47.71 -13.78
N GLY A 7 -17.79 -46.93 -14.67
CA GLY A 7 -16.74 -46.00 -14.31
C GLY A 7 -17.33 -44.94 -13.37
N ALA A 8 -17.13 -45.12 -12.07
CA ALA A 8 -17.26 -44.04 -11.13
C ALA A 8 -16.08 -43.09 -11.36
N ALA A 9 -16.30 -42.11 -12.23
CA ALA A 9 -15.45 -40.94 -12.35
C ALA A 9 -15.28 -40.34 -10.95
N ALA A 10 -14.10 -40.56 -10.36
CA ALA A 10 -13.65 -39.82 -9.21
C ALA A 10 -13.62 -38.35 -9.64
N GLY A 11 -14.69 -37.63 -9.31
CA GLY A 11 -14.78 -36.19 -9.47
C GLY A 11 -13.57 -35.60 -8.77
N ARG A 12 -12.58 -35.18 -9.56
CA ARG A 12 -11.55 -34.25 -9.09
C ARG A 12 -12.30 -32.99 -8.72
N GLN A 13 -12.69 -32.93 -7.45
CA GLN A 13 -13.14 -31.73 -6.80
C GLN A 13 -12.09 -30.67 -7.13
N GLY A 14 -12.49 -29.68 -7.93
CA GLY A 14 -11.70 -28.48 -8.15
C GLY A 14 -11.51 -27.85 -6.77
N GLY A 15 -10.39 -28.16 -6.13
CA GLY A 15 -10.00 -27.51 -4.89
C GLY A 15 -10.06 -26.00 -5.13
N PRO A 16 -10.56 -25.21 -4.15
CA PRO A 16 -10.74 -23.79 -4.35
C PRO A 16 -9.45 -23.23 -4.91
N SER A 17 -9.53 -22.63 -6.09
CA SER A 17 -8.45 -21.86 -6.67
C SER A 17 -8.13 -20.77 -5.67
N ARG A 18 -7.20 -21.08 -4.76
CA ARG A 18 -6.65 -20.16 -3.77
C ARG A 18 -5.99 -19.08 -4.61
N GLY A 19 -6.77 -18.06 -4.96
CA GLY A 19 -6.28 -16.87 -5.63
C GLY A 19 -5.00 -16.50 -4.93
N ARG A 20 -3.90 -16.44 -5.68
CA ARG A 20 -2.57 -16.15 -5.14
C ARG A 20 -2.68 -14.83 -4.37
N GLY A 21 -2.84 -14.94 -3.06
CA GLY A 21 -3.15 -13.80 -2.21
C GLY A 21 -2.02 -12.80 -2.30
N LEU A 22 -2.35 -11.51 -2.38
CA LEU A 22 -1.33 -10.47 -2.44
C LEU A 22 -0.45 -10.44 -1.16
N ALA A 23 -0.92 -11.05 -0.08
CA ALA A 23 -0.18 -11.25 1.17
C ALA A 23 0.68 -12.54 1.22
N LYS A 24 1.16 -13.07 0.09
CA LYS A 24 2.08 -14.22 0.06
C LYS A 24 3.44 -13.84 -0.56
N GLY A 25 4.53 -14.34 0.02
CA GLY A 25 5.89 -14.04 -0.42
C GLY A 25 6.27 -12.56 -0.21
N PRO A 26 6.92 -11.87 -1.16
CA PRO A 26 7.36 -10.48 -0.99
C PRO A 26 6.20 -9.49 -0.74
N GLY A 27 4.97 -9.82 -1.12
CA GLY A 27 3.79 -8.99 -0.80
C GLY A 27 3.45 -8.95 0.70
N MET A 28 3.89 -9.95 1.48
CA MET A 28 3.76 -9.92 2.95
C MET A 28 4.61 -8.79 3.56
N LEU A 29 5.83 -8.58 3.04
CA LEU A 29 6.69 -7.48 3.49
C LEU A 29 6.06 -6.12 3.17
N LEU A 30 5.46 -5.97 1.99
CA LEU A 30 4.73 -4.75 1.62
C LEU A 30 3.58 -4.48 2.60
N VAL A 31 2.77 -5.49 2.93
CA VAL A 31 1.69 -5.36 3.91
C VAL A 31 2.22 -4.92 5.28
N TRP A 32 3.32 -5.52 5.76
CA TRP A 32 3.92 -5.14 7.03
C TRP A 32 4.44 -3.69 7.04
N LEU A 33 5.19 -3.30 6.01
CA LEU A 33 5.75 -1.95 5.91
C LEU A 33 4.65 -0.90 5.80
N TYR A 34 3.64 -1.13 4.94
CA TYR A 34 2.48 -0.25 4.85
C TYR A 34 1.67 -0.22 6.15
N GLY A 35 1.55 -1.35 6.86
CA GLY A 35 0.87 -1.42 8.15
C GLY A 35 1.58 -0.58 9.22
N VAL A 36 2.91 -0.73 9.36
CA VAL A 36 3.70 0.07 10.31
C VAL A 36 3.64 1.55 9.97
N MET A 37 3.79 1.92 8.69
CA MET A 37 3.68 3.30 8.24
C MET A 37 2.28 3.87 8.49
N SER A 38 1.23 3.07 8.30
CA SER A 38 -0.15 3.46 8.59
C SER A 38 -0.32 3.82 10.06
N VAL A 39 0.12 2.94 10.98
CA VAL A 39 0.02 3.19 12.42
C VAL A 39 0.81 4.44 12.80
N GLY A 40 2.06 4.55 12.35
CA GLY A 40 2.90 5.71 12.65
C GLY A 40 2.31 7.03 12.13
N ALA A 41 1.83 7.04 10.88
CA ALA A 41 1.22 8.21 10.26
C ALA A 41 -0.10 8.61 10.93
N VAL A 42 -0.97 7.64 11.26
CA VAL A 42 -2.22 7.90 11.97
C VAL A 42 -1.94 8.45 13.36
N SER A 43 -1.10 7.79 14.16
CA SER A 43 -0.77 8.24 15.53
C SER A 43 -0.21 9.65 15.55
N ARG A 44 0.76 9.94 14.66
CA ARG A 44 1.33 11.28 14.51
C ARG A 44 0.27 12.31 14.13
N SER A 45 -0.52 12.03 13.10
CA SER A 45 -1.50 12.99 12.58
C SER A 45 -2.59 13.29 13.60
N VAL A 46 -3.08 12.28 14.32
CA VAL A 46 -4.08 12.46 15.37
C VAL A 46 -3.55 13.33 16.49
N LEU A 47 -2.34 13.06 16.99
CA LEU A 47 -1.72 13.87 18.04
C LEU A 47 -1.51 15.31 17.58
N GLN A 48 -0.86 15.51 16.43
CA GLN A 48 -0.54 16.84 15.91
C GLN A 48 -1.79 17.69 15.64
N ILE A 49 -2.84 17.10 15.07
CA ILE A 49 -4.10 17.81 14.83
C ILE A 49 -4.80 18.11 16.16
N ALA A 50 -4.79 17.19 17.12
CA ALA A 50 -5.48 17.40 18.40
C ALA A 50 -4.80 18.45 19.29
N THR A 51 -3.47 18.51 19.29
CA THR A 51 -2.72 19.35 20.23
C THR A 51 -2.20 20.65 19.61
N GLU A 52 -1.92 20.67 18.31
CA GLU A 52 -1.04 21.68 17.72
C GLU A 52 -1.52 22.21 16.36
N PHE A 53 -2.75 21.94 15.94
CA PHE A 53 -3.23 22.23 14.56
C PHE A 53 -2.90 23.62 14.02
N GLY A 54 -2.93 24.65 14.88
CA GLY A 54 -2.61 26.04 14.50
C GLY A 54 -1.13 26.31 14.19
N ARG A 55 -0.21 25.40 14.51
CA ARG A 55 1.23 25.59 14.31
C ARG A 55 1.68 25.31 12.87
N ALA A 56 1.18 24.21 12.30
CA ALA A 56 1.52 23.79 10.94
C ALA A 56 0.34 23.06 10.28
N PRO A 57 -0.78 23.76 10.01
CA PRO A 57 -2.02 23.13 9.55
C PRO A 57 -1.84 22.38 8.21
N LEU A 58 -1.03 22.93 7.30
CA LEU A 58 -0.70 22.29 6.03
C LEU A 58 0.05 20.96 6.25
N ALA A 59 1.09 20.98 7.09
CA ALA A 59 1.93 19.82 7.35
C ALA A 59 1.15 18.67 7.98
N TYR A 60 0.27 18.98 8.93
CA TYR A 60 -0.52 17.98 9.63
C TYR A 60 -1.64 17.44 8.76
N THR A 61 -2.26 18.27 7.91
CA THR A 61 -3.26 17.82 6.94
C THR A 61 -2.64 16.86 5.91
N LEU A 62 -1.44 17.17 5.40
CA LEU A 62 -0.72 16.29 4.48
C LEU A 62 -0.32 14.97 5.15
N SER A 63 0.07 15.00 6.42
CA SER A 63 0.35 13.78 7.20
C SER A 63 -0.91 12.93 7.40
N ALA A 64 -2.05 13.57 7.66
CA ALA A 64 -3.34 12.86 7.77
C ALA A 64 -3.77 12.25 6.43
N LEU A 65 -3.58 12.97 5.32
CA LEU A 65 -3.82 12.45 3.99
C LEU A 65 -2.93 11.22 3.70
N ALA A 66 -1.64 11.31 4.03
CA ALA A 66 -0.72 10.18 3.90
C ALA A 66 -1.19 8.97 4.73
N ALA A 67 -1.64 9.20 5.97
CA ALA A 67 -2.18 8.15 6.83
C ALA A 67 -3.38 7.43 6.19
N VAL A 68 -4.32 8.18 5.60
CA VAL A 68 -5.48 7.60 4.88
C VAL A 68 -5.03 6.76 3.70
N VAL A 69 -4.10 7.27 2.89
CA VAL A 69 -3.56 6.55 1.73
C VAL A 69 -2.89 5.24 2.16
N TYR A 70 -2.04 5.26 3.19
CA TYR A 70 -1.35 4.05 3.68
C TYR A 70 -2.32 3.01 4.24
N VAL A 71 -3.33 3.43 5.00
CA VAL A 71 -4.36 2.53 5.53
C VAL A 71 -5.10 1.87 4.37
N PHE A 72 -5.46 2.63 3.33
CA PHE A 72 -6.16 2.11 2.17
C PHE A 72 -5.30 1.13 1.35
N ILE A 73 -4.02 1.42 1.15
CA ILE A 73 -3.08 0.50 0.50
C ILE A 73 -2.95 -0.79 1.32
N THR A 74 -2.75 -0.68 2.64
CA THR A 74 -2.69 -1.83 3.54
C THR A 74 -3.95 -2.70 3.41
N TYR A 75 -5.12 -2.07 3.49
CA TYR A 75 -6.41 -2.75 3.39
C TYR A 75 -6.59 -3.48 2.05
N THR A 76 -6.25 -2.82 0.93
CA THR A 76 -6.37 -3.42 -0.40
C THR A 76 -5.39 -4.57 -0.61
N LEU A 77 -4.15 -4.47 -0.11
CA LEU A 77 -3.17 -5.56 -0.14
C LEU A 77 -3.61 -6.76 0.69
N VAL A 78 -4.16 -6.53 1.89
CA VAL A 78 -4.69 -7.59 2.76
C VAL A 78 -5.90 -8.30 2.13
N ARG A 79 -6.84 -7.53 1.56
CA ARG A 79 -8.05 -8.09 0.93
C ARG A 79 -7.73 -8.94 -0.30
N GLY A 80 -6.73 -8.54 -1.09
CA GLY A 80 -6.31 -9.26 -2.28
C GLY A 80 -7.38 -9.30 -3.39
N GLY A 81 -7.03 -9.92 -4.52
CA GLY A 81 -7.88 -10.00 -5.72
C GLY A 81 -7.57 -8.93 -6.77
N GLU A 82 -8.15 -9.08 -7.97
CA GLU A 82 -7.79 -8.26 -9.13
C GLU A 82 -8.26 -6.80 -9.03
N THR A 83 -9.46 -6.57 -8.47
CA THR A 83 -9.97 -5.22 -8.19
C THR A 83 -9.14 -4.51 -7.12
N ALA A 84 -8.84 -5.20 -6.02
CA ALA A 84 -7.99 -4.67 -4.96
C ALA A 84 -6.56 -4.38 -5.46
N ARG A 85 -6.01 -5.23 -6.34
CA ARG A 85 -4.70 -5.01 -6.98
C ARG A 85 -4.68 -3.74 -7.83
N ARG A 86 -5.76 -3.45 -8.57
CA ARG A 86 -5.89 -2.21 -9.35
C ARG A 86 -6.02 -0.99 -8.44
N ALA A 87 -6.82 -1.09 -7.38
CA ALA A 87 -6.95 -0.03 -6.39
C ALA A 87 -5.61 0.26 -5.70
N ALA A 88 -4.89 -0.77 -5.24
CA ALA A 88 -3.55 -0.64 -4.66
C ALA A 88 -2.57 0.04 -5.61
N LEU A 89 -2.59 -0.29 -6.92
CA LEU A 89 -1.75 0.38 -7.92
C LEU A 89 -2.04 1.88 -8.03
N VAL A 90 -3.31 2.27 -8.06
CA VAL A 90 -3.71 3.68 -8.12
C VAL A 90 -3.27 4.40 -6.85
N CYS A 91 -3.42 3.77 -5.68
CA CYS A 91 -3.01 4.36 -4.42
C CYS A 91 -1.49 4.47 -4.28
N CYS A 92 -0.72 3.48 -4.68
CA CYS A 92 0.74 3.60 -4.74
C CYS A 92 1.19 4.69 -5.72
N ALA A 93 0.50 4.87 -6.85
CA ALA A 93 0.80 5.97 -7.77
C ALA A 93 0.48 7.34 -7.15
N ALA A 94 -0.67 7.46 -6.47
CA ALA A 94 -1.07 8.67 -5.76
C ALA A 94 -0.09 9.00 -4.61
N GLU A 95 0.33 7.99 -3.85
CA GLU A 95 1.35 8.09 -2.82
C GLU A 95 2.68 8.59 -3.40
N LEU A 96 3.15 8.00 -4.50
CA LEU A 96 4.40 8.42 -5.14
C LEU A 96 4.31 9.88 -5.60
N VAL A 97 3.20 10.29 -6.20
CA VAL A 97 2.97 11.68 -6.59
C VAL A 97 2.97 12.58 -5.36
N GLY A 98 2.31 12.18 -4.27
CA GLY A 98 2.27 12.92 -3.01
C GLY A 98 3.67 13.11 -2.42
N VAL A 99 4.46 12.04 -2.33
CA VAL A 99 5.83 12.04 -1.81
C VAL A 99 6.75 12.93 -2.64
N LEU A 100 6.67 12.83 -3.97
CA LEU A 100 7.50 13.66 -4.84
C LEU A 100 7.09 15.13 -4.76
N THR A 101 5.79 15.41 -4.79
CA THR A 101 5.27 16.79 -4.75
C THR A 101 5.61 17.46 -3.42
N VAL A 102 5.28 16.81 -2.29
CA VAL A 102 5.53 17.38 -0.97
C VAL A 102 7.01 17.40 -0.64
N GLY A 103 7.77 16.35 -0.99
CA GLY A 103 9.23 16.31 -0.81
C GLY A 103 9.95 17.40 -1.62
N THR A 104 9.54 17.65 -2.86
CA THR A 104 10.09 18.76 -3.65
C THR A 104 9.67 20.11 -3.07
N TRP A 105 8.42 20.28 -2.63
CA TRP A 105 7.95 21.53 -2.03
C TRP A 105 8.70 21.83 -0.73
N THR A 106 8.93 20.85 0.14
CA THR A 106 9.65 21.08 1.41
C THR A 106 11.09 21.54 1.19
N LEU A 107 11.71 21.11 0.09
CA LEU A 107 13.05 21.56 -0.30
C LEU A 107 13.04 22.94 -1.00
N ALA A 108 12.00 23.22 -1.80
CA ALA A 108 11.89 24.46 -2.56
C ALA A 108 11.48 25.65 -1.69
N ASP A 109 10.59 25.43 -0.73
CA ASP A 109 10.14 26.42 0.24
C ASP A 109 10.08 25.81 1.65
N PRO A 110 11.23 25.75 2.35
CA PRO A 110 11.26 25.27 3.74
C PRO A 110 10.42 26.14 4.69
N GLY A 111 10.17 27.41 4.35
CA GLY A 111 9.39 28.35 5.17
C GLY A 111 7.89 28.04 5.19
N ALA A 112 7.36 27.39 4.15
CA ALA A 112 5.98 26.95 4.09
C ALA A 112 5.65 25.78 5.04
N PHE A 113 6.67 25.11 5.58
CA PHE A 113 6.54 23.94 6.45
C PHE A 113 7.21 24.19 7.81
N PRO A 114 6.49 24.75 8.79
CA PRO A 114 7.00 24.91 10.15
C PRO A 114 7.35 23.57 10.81
N ASP A 115 6.67 22.50 10.39
CA ASP A 115 6.91 21.13 10.83
C ASP A 115 7.00 20.17 9.63
N ALA A 116 7.78 19.11 9.80
CA ALA A 116 7.90 18.04 8.82
C ALA A 116 6.59 17.23 8.69
N THR A 117 6.33 16.75 7.48
CA THR A 117 5.29 15.78 7.16
C THR A 117 5.90 14.38 7.01
N VAL A 118 5.04 13.38 6.83
CA VAL A 118 5.50 12.03 6.48
C VAL A 118 6.23 11.98 5.13
N TRP A 119 5.96 12.94 4.24
CA TRP A 119 6.50 13.00 2.88
C TRP A 119 7.65 14.02 2.73
N SER A 120 7.98 14.76 3.78
CA SER A 120 9.05 15.76 3.73
C SER A 120 10.38 15.15 3.34
N ASP A 121 11.11 15.85 2.47
CA ASP A 121 12.42 15.44 1.93
C ASP A 121 12.38 14.01 1.37
N TYR A 122 11.29 13.69 0.65
CA TYR A 122 11.01 12.38 0.06
C TYR A 122 10.90 11.24 1.11
N GLY A 123 10.61 11.58 2.35
CA GLY A 123 10.52 10.64 3.46
C GLY A 123 11.85 10.37 4.16
N TYR A 124 12.81 11.32 4.12
CA TYR A 124 14.12 11.18 4.78
C TYR A 124 14.02 10.79 6.26
N GLY A 125 13.08 11.39 7.00
CA GLY A 125 12.83 11.07 8.42
C GLY A 125 12.34 9.64 8.67
N TYR A 126 11.99 8.92 7.61
CA TYR A 126 11.55 7.52 7.61
C TYR A 126 12.50 6.66 6.77
N VAL A 127 13.77 7.05 6.60
CA VAL A 127 14.78 6.31 5.83
C VAL A 127 14.32 6.06 4.39
N PHE A 128 13.66 7.05 3.78
CA PHE A 128 13.10 6.99 2.42
C PHE A 128 12.05 5.90 2.19
N ILE A 129 11.51 5.30 3.26
CA ILE A 129 10.42 4.31 3.17
C ILE A 129 9.22 4.84 2.36
N PRO A 130 8.75 6.11 2.54
CA PRO A 130 7.65 6.67 1.77
C PRO A 130 7.83 6.67 0.25
N VAL A 131 9.07 6.82 -0.26
CA VAL A 131 9.30 6.77 -1.72
C VAL A 131 9.56 5.34 -2.20
N LEU A 132 10.22 4.52 -1.39
CA LEU A 132 10.57 3.14 -1.77
C LEU A 132 9.34 2.22 -1.79
N LEU A 133 8.41 2.38 -0.86
CA LEU A 133 7.19 1.58 -0.78
C LEU A 133 6.32 1.63 -2.04
N PRO A 134 5.91 2.80 -2.54
CA PRO A 134 5.05 2.86 -3.72
C PRO A 134 5.78 2.38 -4.98
N VAL A 135 7.08 2.64 -5.12
CA VAL A 135 7.88 2.14 -6.25
C VAL A 135 7.92 0.62 -6.25
N THR A 136 8.29 0.01 -5.12
CA THR A 136 8.35 -1.45 -4.98
C THR A 136 6.96 -2.09 -5.10
N GLY A 137 5.94 -1.46 -4.53
CA GLY A 137 4.53 -1.86 -4.64
C GLY A 137 4.05 -1.88 -6.09
N ILE A 138 4.30 -0.82 -6.85
CA ILE A 138 3.94 -0.76 -8.28
C ILE A 138 4.67 -1.84 -9.08
N MET A 139 5.98 -2.00 -8.90
CA MET A 139 6.77 -3.01 -9.61
C MET A 139 6.24 -4.42 -9.34
N TRP A 140 5.98 -4.73 -8.07
CA TRP A 140 5.48 -6.03 -7.65
C TRP A 140 4.05 -6.29 -8.16
N LEU A 141 3.12 -5.34 -7.95
CA LEU A 141 1.72 -5.45 -8.39
C LEU A 141 1.57 -5.55 -9.92
N ARG A 142 2.53 -5.00 -10.69
CA ARG A 142 2.60 -5.17 -12.16
C ARG A 142 3.11 -6.55 -12.54
N ASN A 143 4.13 -7.07 -11.85
CA ASN A 143 4.72 -8.38 -12.16
C ASN A 143 3.79 -9.55 -11.76
N SER A 144 3.01 -9.41 -10.69
CA SER A 144 2.02 -10.41 -10.24
C SER A 144 0.88 -10.65 -11.24
N ARG A 145 0.77 -9.87 -12.32
CA ARG A 145 -0.19 -10.11 -13.42
C ARG A 145 0.22 -11.25 -14.35
N ARG A 146 1.52 -11.57 -14.48
CA ARG A 146 1.96 -12.61 -15.41
C ARG A 146 1.63 -13.98 -14.79
N PRO A 147 0.73 -14.78 -15.40
CA PRO A 147 0.72 -16.19 -15.09
C PRO A 147 2.11 -16.71 -15.45
N THR A 148 2.77 -17.38 -14.52
CA THR A 148 3.87 -18.28 -14.85
C THR A 148 3.40 -19.16 -16.00
N ALA A 149 3.89 -18.90 -17.21
CA ALA A 149 3.82 -19.87 -18.28
C ALA A 149 4.90 -20.92 -17.93
N ALA A 150 4.44 -22.01 -17.33
CA ALA A 150 5.18 -23.27 -17.20
C ALA A 150 4.15 -24.39 -17.10
#